data_AF-A0A7C4YMC2-F1
#
_entry.id   AF-A0A7C4YMC2-F1
#
_cell.length_a   1.000
_cell.length_b   1.000
_cell.length_c   1.000
_cell.angle_alpha   90.00
_cell.angle_beta   90.00
_cell.angle_gamma   90.00
#
_symmetry.space_group_name_H-M   'P 1'
#
loop_
_entity.id
_entity.type
_entity.pdbx_description
1 polymer ?
#
loop_
_entity_poly.entity_id
_entity_poly.type
_entity_poly.pdbx_seq_one_letter_code
_entity_poly.pdbx_strand_id
1 'polypeptide(L)'
;MHLTDDQLNEYLDNESSERAQIESHLASCADCAARFAVLQTLFAELDSLPEVELTHSIAARFTAQGQLTPQLPRWLTLTATLQAALALIALIVAAPFVMNLLPAIDTPSFTEILIRIQTQWLTLLDTFTDFQLPAFSLPPLQIPTLTLSLTLVGASLLWLVGNGLLLRNFIRR
;
A
#
# COMPACT_ATOMS: atom_id res chain seq x y z
N MET A 1 -5.39 -5.17 46.19
CA MET A 1 -4.63 -5.67 45.03
C MET A 1 -3.60 -4.60 44.71
N HIS A 2 -2.32 -4.94 44.67
CA HIS A 2 -1.22 -3.99 44.45
C HIS A 2 -0.72 -4.07 43.01
N LEU A 3 -0.05 -3.02 42.54
CA LEU A 3 0.69 -3.06 41.28
C LEU A 3 1.89 -4.01 41.37
N THR A 4 2.11 -4.73 40.28
CA THR A 4 3.29 -5.57 40.09
C THR A 4 4.52 -4.71 39.79
N ASP A 5 5.72 -5.25 39.97
CA ASP A 5 6.96 -4.53 39.61
C ASP A 5 7.03 -4.27 38.10
N ASP A 6 6.58 -5.21 37.27
CA ASP A 6 6.55 -5.06 35.81
C ASP A 6 5.70 -3.86 35.38
N GLN A 7 4.51 -3.71 35.96
CA GLN A 7 3.63 -2.56 35.67
C GLN A 7 4.25 -1.21 36.09
N LEU A 8 5.02 -1.18 37.18
CA LEU A 8 5.71 0.03 37.62
C LEU A 8 6.89 0.37 36.69
N ASN A 9 7.65 -0.64 36.25
CA ASN A 9 8.74 -0.46 35.29
C ASN A 9 8.24 -0.03 33.91
N GLU A 10 7.21 -0.71 33.36
CA GLU A 10 6.57 -0.32 32.10
C GLU A 10 6.03 1.12 32.16
N TYR A 11 5.53 1.56 33.31
CA TYR A 11 5.11 2.94 33.50
C TYR A 11 6.29 3.93 33.50
N LEU A 12 7.42 3.59 34.12
CA LEU A 12 8.65 4.39 34.09
C LEU A 12 9.27 4.49 32.69
N ASP A 13 9.27 3.38 31.94
CA ASP A 13 9.81 3.29 30.59
C ASP A 13 8.89 3.94 29.52
N ASN A 14 7.72 4.46 29.94
CA ASN A 14 6.66 4.99 29.07
C ASN A 14 6.06 3.96 28.10
N GLU A 15 6.12 2.67 28.42
CA GLU A 15 5.57 1.58 27.60
C GLU A 15 4.20 1.08 28.08
N SER A 16 3.72 1.53 29.25
CA SER A 16 2.40 1.11 29.77
C SER A 16 1.22 1.67 28.98
N SER A 17 0.28 0.80 28.61
CA SER A 17 -1.03 1.19 28.02
C SER A 17 -2.09 1.62 29.05
N GLU A 18 -1.84 1.44 30.35
CA GLU A 18 -2.82 1.63 31.44
C GLU A 18 -2.47 2.78 32.41
N ARG A 19 -1.74 3.81 31.92
CA ARG A 19 -1.20 4.91 32.74
C ARG A 19 -2.20 5.54 33.70
N ALA A 20 -3.40 5.88 33.23
CA ALA A 20 -4.41 6.54 34.07
C ALA A 20 -4.86 5.68 35.26
N GLN A 21 -4.90 4.35 35.10
CA GLN A 21 -5.26 3.42 36.17
C GLN A 21 -4.11 3.30 37.18
N ILE A 22 -2.87 3.24 36.68
CA ILE A 22 -1.65 3.21 37.51
C ILE A 22 -1.54 4.48 38.34
N GLU A 23 -1.72 5.66 37.75
CA GLU A 23 -1.69 6.95 38.44
C GLU A 23 -2.77 7.04 39.53
N SER A 24 -3.99 6.59 39.23
CA SER A 24 -5.08 6.51 40.22
C SER A 24 -4.74 5.56 41.38
N HIS A 25 -4.08 4.43 41.09
CA HIS A 25 -3.64 3.49 42.10
C HIS A 25 -2.51 4.07 42.97
N LEU A 26 -1.52 4.72 42.36
CA LEU A 26 -0.42 5.37 43.07
C LEU A 26 -0.91 6.51 43.98
N ALA A 27 -1.96 7.23 43.59
CA ALA A 27 -2.58 8.25 44.42
C ALA A 27 -3.34 7.69 45.64
N SER A 28 -3.78 6.43 45.58
CA SER A 28 -4.61 5.80 46.62
C SER A 28 -3.88 4.75 47.47
N CYS A 29 -2.74 4.22 47.02
CA CYS A 29 -1.98 3.17 47.70
C CYS A 29 -0.57 3.65 48.10
N ALA A 30 -0.37 3.91 49.39
CA ALA A 30 0.91 4.39 49.94
C ALA A 30 2.07 3.40 49.72
N ASP A 31 1.82 2.09 49.81
CA ASP A 31 2.87 1.07 49.61
C ASP A 31 3.38 1.05 48.17
N CYS A 32 2.47 1.15 47.19
CA CYS A 32 2.84 1.24 45.78
C CYS A 32 3.54 2.56 45.46
N ALA A 33 3.11 3.68 46.07
CA ALA A 33 3.79 4.97 45.92
C ALA A 33 5.22 4.94 46.49
N ALA A 34 5.43 4.28 47.65
CA ALA A 34 6.75 4.12 48.24
C ALA A 34 7.68 3.28 47.34
N ARG A 35 7.19 2.15 46.82
CA ARG A 35 7.96 1.31 45.87
C ARG A 35 8.30 2.09 44.59
N PHE A 36 7.35 2.84 44.06
CA PHE A 36 7.57 3.69 42.88
C PHE A 36 8.63 4.77 43.12
N ALA A 37 8.62 5.43 44.27
CA ALA A 37 9.62 6.43 44.62
C ALA A 37 11.05 5.85 44.70
N VAL A 38 11.18 4.61 45.20
CA VAL A 38 12.47 3.89 45.23
C VAL A 38 12.98 3.62 43.81
N LEU A 39 12.11 3.11 42.92
CA LEU A 39 12.47 2.86 41.53
C LEU A 39 12.85 4.15 40.79
N GLN A 40 12.09 5.24 40.99
CA GLN A 40 12.39 6.54 40.39
C GLN A 40 13.76 7.07 40.83
N THR A 41 14.14 6.86 42.10
CA THR A 41 15.46 7.24 42.61
C THR A 41 16.58 6.45 41.92
N LEU A 42 16.39 5.13 41.75
CA LEU A 42 17.35 4.27 41.06
C LEU A 42 17.54 4.71 39.59
N PHE A 43 16.47 5.00 38.87
CA PHE A 43 16.55 5.49 37.49
C PHE A 43 17.26 6.84 37.41
N ALA A 44 16.99 7.77 38.34
CA ALA A 44 17.69 9.05 38.40
C ALA A 44 19.21 8.88 38.66
N GLU A 45 19.60 7.89 39.47
CA GLU A 45 21.01 7.54 39.67
C GLU A 45 21.64 6.97 38.39
N LEU A 46 20.94 6.10 37.67
CA LEU A 46 21.40 5.56 36.38
C LEU A 46 21.55 6.65 35.32
N ASP A 47 20.60 7.56 35.21
CA ASP A 47 20.65 8.71 34.28
C ASP A 47 21.78 9.70 34.63
N SER A 48 22.23 9.72 35.89
CA SER A 48 23.35 10.54 36.34
C SER A 48 24.72 9.96 36.00
N LEU A 49 24.77 8.72 35.48
CA LEU A 49 26.03 8.09 35.09
C LEU A 49 26.70 8.88 33.95
N PRO A 50 28.04 9.02 33.98
CA PRO A 50 28.75 9.75 32.94
C PRO A 50 28.58 9.06 31.60
N GLU A 51 28.30 9.84 30.57
CA GLU A 51 28.23 9.33 29.20
C GLU A 51 29.62 8.84 28.75
N VAL A 52 29.67 7.61 28.26
CA VAL A 52 30.93 6.97 27.84
C VAL A 52 31.20 7.37 26.40
N GLU A 53 32.30 8.09 26.18
CA GLU A 53 32.78 8.34 24.82
C GLU A 53 33.19 7.02 24.15
N LEU A 54 32.68 6.79 22.94
CA LEU A 54 33.06 5.65 22.12
C LEU A 54 34.56 5.76 21.76
N THR A 55 35.36 4.75 22.11
CA THR A 55 36.81 4.71 21.84
C THR A 55 37.15 4.81 20.34
N HIS A 56 36.20 4.48 19.47
CA HIS A 56 36.36 4.52 18.03
C HIS A 56 35.16 5.18 17.36
N SER A 57 35.43 6.00 16.34
CA SER A 57 34.39 6.61 15.51
C SER A 57 33.66 5.56 14.67
N ILE A 58 32.41 5.29 15.02
CA ILE A 58 31.51 4.42 14.24
C ILE A 58 30.93 5.21 13.03
N ALA A 59 30.94 6.54 13.09
CA ALA A 59 30.44 7.41 12.02
C ALA A 59 31.09 7.10 10.66
N ALA A 60 32.37 6.75 10.65
CA ALA A 60 33.10 6.36 9.44
C ALA A 60 32.54 5.11 8.73
N ARG A 61 31.84 4.22 9.45
CA ARG A 61 31.19 3.04 8.86
C ARG A 61 29.90 3.39 8.13
N PHE A 62 29.22 4.46 8.55
CA PHE A 62 27.95 4.88 7.98
C PHE A 62 28.10 5.93 6.88
N THR A 63 29.16 6.72 6.87
CA THR A 63 29.44 7.68 5.78
C THR A 63 29.76 6.98 4.46
N ALA A 64 30.33 5.78 4.49
CA ALA A 64 30.60 4.98 3.29
C ALA A 64 29.32 4.42 2.62
N GLN A 65 28.20 4.39 3.32
CA GLN A 65 26.90 3.93 2.79
C GLN A 65 26.03 5.08 2.27
N GLY A 66 26.55 6.31 2.34
CA GLY A 66 25.90 7.49 1.78
C GLY A 66 25.78 7.36 0.26
N GLN A 67 24.54 7.17 -0.20
CA GLN A 67 24.10 7.20 -1.59
C GLN A 67 24.49 5.97 -2.43
N LEU A 68 23.80 4.86 -2.15
CA LEU A 68 23.37 3.97 -3.22
C LEU A 68 22.38 4.73 -4.10
N THR A 69 22.85 5.67 -4.93
CA THR A 69 22.06 6.06 -6.10
C THR A 69 21.98 4.81 -6.95
N PRO A 70 20.78 4.21 -7.14
CA PRO A 70 20.66 3.03 -7.97
C PRO A 70 21.04 3.44 -9.39
N GLN A 71 22.27 3.09 -9.80
CA GLN A 71 22.68 3.26 -11.19
C GLN A 71 21.90 2.25 -12.01
N LEU A 72 20.82 2.73 -12.63
CA LEU A 72 20.08 1.96 -13.62
C LEU A 72 21.06 1.50 -14.70
N PRO A 73 21.06 0.21 -15.06
CA PRO A 73 22.04 -0.31 -16.00
C PRO A 73 21.85 0.34 -17.37
N ARG A 74 22.95 0.77 -18.00
CA ARG A 74 22.95 1.55 -19.25
C ARG A 74 22.15 0.93 -20.41
N TRP A 75 22.00 -0.39 -20.44
CA TRP A 75 21.20 -1.05 -21.47
C TRP A 75 19.70 -0.76 -21.32
N LEU A 76 19.21 -0.59 -20.09
CA LEU A 76 17.80 -0.32 -19.80
C LEU A 76 17.43 1.11 -20.21
N THR A 77 18.34 2.08 -20.00
CA THR A 77 18.15 3.45 -20.48
C THR A 77 18.19 3.52 -22.01
N LEU A 78 19.05 2.74 -22.67
CA LEU A 78 19.10 2.65 -24.14
C LEU A 78 17.83 2.03 -24.74
N THR A 79 17.30 0.96 -24.15
CA THR A 79 16.04 0.36 -24.63
C THR A 79 14.86 1.30 -24.42
N ALA A 80 14.83 2.03 -23.29
CA ALA A 80 13.77 2.98 -23.00
C ALA A 80 13.80 4.19 -23.96
N THR A 81 14.97 4.74 -24.26
CA THR A 81 15.10 5.84 -25.23
C THR A 81 14.74 5.39 -26.65
N LEU A 82 15.16 4.18 -27.05
CA LEU A 82 14.81 3.62 -28.35
C LEU A 82 13.30 3.38 -28.48
N GLN A 83 12.67 2.83 -27.45
CA GLN A 83 11.21 2.62 -27.43
C GLN A 83 10.44 3.95 -27.47
N ALA A 84 10.88 4.96 -26.73
CA ALA A 84 10.27 6.28 -26.74
C ALA A 84 10.40 6.96 -28.13
N ALA A 85 11.58 6.87 -28.76
CA ALA A 85 11.80 7.39 -30.10
C ALA A 85 10.90 6.70 -31.13
N LEU A 86 10.79 5.37 -31.05
CA LEU A 86 9.97 4.57 -31.96
C LEU A 86 8.46 4.85 -31.77
N ALA A 87 8.01 5.03 -30.52
CA ALA A 87 6.64 5.44 -30.22
C ALA A 87 6.32 6.84 -30.77
N LEU A 88 7.26 7.79 -30.65
CA LEU A 88 7.12 9.14 -31.21
C LEU A 88 7.01 9.10 -32.73
N ILE A 89 7.86 8.34 -33.40
CA ILE A 89 7.81 8.17 -34.86
C ILE A 89 6.49 7.54 -35.27
N ALA A 90 6.06 6.47 -34.58
CA ALA A 90 4.78 5.82 -34.85
C ALA A 90 3.60 6.78 -34.67
N LEU A 91 3.61 7.62 -33.63
CA LEU A 91 2.59 8.65 -33.40
C LEU A 91 2.55 9.66 -34.54
N ILE A 92 3.70 10.18 -34.98
CA ILE A 92 3.80 11.17 -36.06
C ILE A 92 3.29 10.57 -37.38
N VAL A 93 3.62 9.32 -37.67
CA VAL A 93 3.18 8.63 -38.90
C VAL A 93 1.69 8.26 -38.84
N ALA A 94 1.18 7.84 -37.68
CA ALA A 94 -0.21 7.46 -37.51
C ALA A 94 -1.17 8.66 -37.40
N ALA A 95 -0.70 9.81 -36.92
CA ALA A 95 -1.50 11.02 -36.72
C ALA A 95 -2.32 11.44 -37.96
N PRO A 96 -1.76 11.57 -39.19
CA PRO A 96 -2.53 11.96 -40.36
C PRO A 96 -3.57 10.90 -40.76
N PHE A 97 -3.30 9.61 -40.52
CA PHE A 97 -4.26 8.55 -40.80
C PHE A 97 -5.44 8.60 -39.82
N VAL A 98 -5.15 8.77 -38.53
CA VAL A 98 -6.17 8.91 -37.47
C VAL A 98 -7.01 10.17 -37.69
N MET A 99 -6.40 11.30 -38.04
CA MET A 99 -7.13 12.54 -38.35
C MET A 99 -8.04 12.45 -39.57
N ASN A 100 -7.72 11.60 -40.55
CA ASN A 100 -8.60 11.34 -41.70
C ASN A 100 -9.73 10.35 -41.38
N LEU A 101 -9.55 9.50 -40.38
CA LEU A 101 -10.58 8.55 -39.91
C LEU A 101 -11.55 9.17 -38.91
N LEU A 102 -11.12 10.22 -38.21
CA LEU A 102 -11.96 10.97 -37.27
C LEU A 102 -12.93 11.84 -38.08
N PRO A 103 -14.25 11.60 -38.01
CA PRO A 103 -15.21 12.56 -38.54
C PRO A 103 -15.00 13.89 -37.84
N ALA A 104 -15.25 15.01 -38.54
CA ALA A 104 -15.30 16.33 -37.92
C ALA A 104 -16.29 16.27 -36.76
N ILE A 105 -15.77 16.23 -35.52
CA ILE A 105 -16.61 16.24 -34.33
C ILE A 105 -17.09 17.67 -34.20
N ASP A 106 -18.29 17.94 -34.70
CA ASP A 106 -19.03 19.13 -34.31
C ASP A 106 -19.16 19.06 -32.80
N THR A 107 -18.38 19.89 -32.10
CA THR A 107 -18.44 19.92 -30.63
C THR A 107 -19.74 20.60 -30.26
N PRO A 108 -20.74 19.87 -29.75
CA PRO A 108 -22.01 20.48 -29.37
C PRO A 108 -21.75 21.58 -28.35
N SER A 109 -22.51 22.66 -28.43
CA SER A 109 -22.46 23.71 -27.43
C SER A 109 -22.72 23.13 -26.03
N PHE A 110 -22.15 23.74 -24.98
CA PHE A 110 -22.35 23.28 -23.61
C PHE A 110 -23.84 23.15 -23.24
N THR A 111 -24.69 24.03 -23.76
CA THR A 111 -26.15 23.97 -23.60
C THR A 111 -26.75 22.74 -24.26
N GLU A 112 -26.29 22.37 -25.45
CA GLU A 112 -26.77 21.16 -26.14
C GLU A 112 -26.33 19.88 -25.43
N ILE A 113 -25.13 19.88 -24.84
CA ILE A 113 -24.66 18.78 -23.99
C ILE A 113 -25.57 18.61 -22.78
N LEU A 114 -25.89 19.70 -22.08
CA LEU A 114 -26.78 19.65 -20.90
C LEU A 114 -28.19 19.17 -21.26
N ILE A 115 -28.74 19.64 -22.39
CA ILE A 115 -30.06 19.19 -22.87
C ILE A 115 -30.02 17.69 -23.22
N ARG A 116 -28.96 17.21 -23.88
CA ARG A 116 -28.80 15.78 -24.19
C ARG A 116 -28.71 14.93 -22.94
N ILE A 117 -27.93 15.35 -21.94
CA ILE A 117 -27.80 14.62 -20.67
C ILE A 117 -29.16 14.58 -19.95
N GLN A 118 -29.86 15.71 -19.86
CA GLN A 118 -31.17 15.78 -19.21
C GLN A 118 -32.21 14.89 -19.91
N THR A 119 -32.27 14.93 -21.23
CA THR A 119 -33.21 14.11 -22.02
C THR A 119 -32.89 12.62 -21.91
N GLN A 120 -31.60 12.24 -22.02
CA GLN A 120 -31.17 10.86 -21.83
C GLN A 120 -31.47 10.34 -20.42
N TRP A 121 -31.29 11.18 -19.40
CA TRP A 121 -31.61 10.84 -18.01
C TRP A 121 -33.09 10.57 -17.82
N LEU A 122 -33.96 11.40 -18.39
CA LEU A 122 -35.42 11.20 -18.31
C LEU A 122 -35.86 9.92 -19.04
N THR A 123 -35.33 9.66 -20.23
CA THR A 123 -35.63 8.41 -20.96
C THR A 123 -35.14 7.17 -20.23
N LEU A 124 -33.99 7.27 -19.55
CA LEU A 124 -33.46 6.19 -18.74
C LEU A 124 -34.39 5.92 -17.55
N LEU A 125 -34.84 6.98 -16.85
CA LEU A 125 -35.79 6.85 -15.75
C LEU A 125 -37.09 6.18 -16.19
N ASP A 126 -37.64 6.60 -17.33
CA ASP A 126 -38.86 6.05 -17.91
C ASP A 126 -38.71 4.55 -18.23
N THR A 127 -37.57 4.18 -18.81
CA THR A 127 -37.22 2.78 -19.07
C THR A 127 -37.11 1.97 -17.79
N PHE A 128 -36.53 2.54 -16.72
CA PHE A 128 -36.42 1.87 -15.42
C PHE A 128 -37.77 1.70 -14.72
N THR A 129 -38.66 2.68 -14.82
CA THR A 129 -40.00 2.58 -14.24
C THR A 129 -40.87 1.55 -14.94
N ASP A 130 -40.72 1.41 -16.25
CA ASP A 130 -41.41 0.38 -17.04
C ASP A 130 -40.68 -0.97 -17.09
N PHE A 131 -39.50 -1.07 -16.46
CA PHE A 131 -38.71 -2.30 -16.46
C PHE A 131 -39.34 -3.37 -15.57
N GLN A 132 -40.11 -4.27 -16.17
CA GLN A 132 -40.50 -5.52 -15.54
C GLN A 132 -39.31 -6.49 -15.56
N LEU A 133 -38.90 -6.98 -14.39
CA LEU A 133 -37.85 -7.99 -14.27
C LEU A 133 -38.26 -9.24 -15.08
N PRO A 134 -37.53 -9.59 -16.16
CA PRO A 134 -37.78 -10.85 -16.83
C PRO A 134 -37.46 -12.00 -15.86
N ALA A 135 -38.33 -13.00 -15.78
CA ALA A 135 -38.05 -14.21 -15.01
C ALA A 135 -36.86 -14.93 -15.65
N PHE A 136 -35.66 -14.73 -15.10
CA PHE A 136 -34.44 -15.38 -15.59
C PHE A 136 -34.46 -16.87 -15.24
N SER A 137 -34.86 -17.72 -16.18
CA SER A 137 -34.51 -19.13 -16.15
C SER A 137 -33.07 -19.27 -16.63
N LEU A 138 -32.11 -19.31 -15.71
CA LEU A 138 -30.72 -19.57 -16.05
C LEU A 138 -30.59 -20.99 -16.63
N PRO A 139 -30.06 -21.17 -17.84
CA PRO A 139 -29.70 -22.50 -18.32
C PRO A 139 -28.62 -23.07 -17.39
N PRO A 140 -28.68 -24.36 -17.01
CA PRO A 140 -27.65 -24.96 -16.19
C PRO A 140 -26.31 -24.89 -16.94
N LEU A 141 -25.33 -24.25 -16.32
CA LEU A 141 -23.98 -24.12 -16.85
C LEU A 141 -23.32 -25.51 -16.84
N GLN A 142 -23.43 -26.25 -17.94
CA GLN A 142 -22.83 -27.58 -18.09
C GLN A 142 -21.35 -27.45 -18.47
N ILE A 143 -20.53 -26.89 -17.59
CA ILE A 143 -19.07 -26.99 -17.72
C ILE A 143 -18.67 -28.32 -17.10
N PRO A 144 -18.04 -29.25 -17.85
CA PRO A 144 -17.53 -30.48 -17.28
C PRO A 144 -16.57 -30.15 -16.13
N THR A 145 -16.84 -30.67 -14.93
CA THR A 145 -16.05 -30.40 -13.72
C THR A 145 -14.56 -30.69 -13.92
N LEU A 146 -14.24 -31.67 -14.77
CA LEU A 146 -12.87 -31.99 -15.19
C LEU A 146 -12.19 -30.79 -15.87
N THR A 147 -12.85 -30.15 -16.84
CA THR A 147 -12.27 -29.00 -17.57
C THR A 147 -12.06 -27.81 -16.65
N LEU A 148 -12.99 -27.53 -15.74
CA LEU A 148 -12.87 -26.45 -14.76
C LEU A 148 -11.73 -26.73 -13.77
N SER A 149 -11.59 -27.99 -13.31
CA SER A 149 -10.49 -28.36 -12.42
C SER A 149 -9.12 -28.25 -13.09
N LEU A 150 -9.00 -28.68 -14.35
CA LEU A 150 -7.76 -28.62 -15.12
C LEU A 150 -7.33 -27.19 -15.40
N THR A 151 -8.26 -26.29 -15.74
CA THR A 151 -7.93 -24.88 -15.98
C THR A 151 -7.49 -24.19 -14.69
N LEU A 152 -8.15 -24.48 -13.57
CA LEU A 152 -7.83 -23.88 -12.26
C LEU A 152 -6.48 -24.37 -11.72
N VAL A 153 -6.22 -25.68 -11.83
CA VAL A 153 -4.91 -26.27 -11.50
C VAL A 153 -3.82 -25.73 -12.41
N GLY A 154 -4.06 -25.66 -13.73
CA GLY A 154 -3.12 -25.11 -14.69
C GLY A 154 -2.76 -23.65 -14.41
N ALA A 155 -3.76 -22.81 -14.15
CA ALA A 155 -3.57 -21.41 -13.79
C ALA A 155 -2.79 -21.26 -12.47
N SER A 156 -3.10 -22.08 -11.46
CA SER A 156 -2.41 -22.06 -10.16
C SER A 156 -0.94 -22.47 -10.28
N LEU A 157 -0.65 -23.53 -11.04
CA LEU A 157 0.73 -23.96 -11.30
C LEU A 157 1.53 -22.91 -12.07
N LEU A 158 0.94 -22.32 -13.10
CA LEU A 158 1.59 -21.27 -13.89
C LEU A 158 1.94 -20.05 -13.03
N TRP A 159 1.02 -19.67 -12.13
CA TRP A 159 1.22 -18.58 -11.17
C TRP A 159 2.32 -18.89 -10.15
N LEU A 160 2.33 -20.11 -9.59
CA LEU A 160 3.37 -20.53 -8.64
C LEU A 160 4.76 -20.60 -9.27
N VAL A 161 4.87 -21.16 -10.49
CA VAL A 161 6.15 -21.22 -11.21
C VAL A 161 6.64 -19.83 -11.60
N GLY A 162 5.75 -18.98 -12.13
CA GLY A 162 6.08 -17.61 -12.52
C GLY A 162 6.60 -16.79 -11.32
N ASN A 163 5.86 -16.78 -10.22
CA ASN A 163 6.25 -16.03 -9.03
C ASN A 163 7.45 -16.65 -8.30
N GLY A 164 7.56 -17.98 -8.26
CA GLY A 164 8.70 -18.68 -7.66
C GLY A 164 10.01 -18.40 -8.40
N LEU A 165 10.00 -18.35 -9.74
CA LEU A 165 11.18 -17.99 -10.54
C LEU A 165 11.61 -16.53 -10.33
N LEU A 166 10.65 -15.62 -10.22
CA LEU A 166 10.93 -14.22 -9.93
C LEU A 166 11.57 -14.05 -8.55
N LEU A 167 10.98 -14.64 -7.50
CA LEU A 167 11.50 -14.53 -6.13
C LEU A 167 12.88 -15.17 -5.97
N ARG A 168 13.14 -16.30 -6.63
CA ARG A 168 14.47 -16.96 -6.60
C ARG A 168 15.58 -16.10 -7.20
N ASN A 169 15.28 -15.30 -8.23
CA ASN A 169 16.26 -14.40 -8.84
C ASN A 169 16.53 -13.16 -7.99
N PHE A 170 15.59 -12.74 -7.13
CA PHE A 170 15.79 -11.64 -6.18
C PHE A 170 16.59 -12.06 -4.94
N ILE A 171 16.45 -13.29 -4.45
CA ILE A 171 17.17 -13.78 -3.25
C ILE A 171 18.66 -14.07 -3.53
N ARG A 172 19.07 -14.15 -4.80
CA ARG A 172 20.44 -14.50 -5.21
C ARG A 172 21.33 -13.30 -5.56
N ARG A 173 20.85 -12.07 -5.35
CA ARG A 173 21.61 -10.81 -5.42
C ARG A 173 21.65 -10.16 -4.06
#